data_AF-A0A2J8VRM9-F1
#
_entry.id   AF-A0A2J8VRM9-F1
#
_cell.length_a   1.000
_cell.length_b   1.000
_cell.length_c   1.000
_cell.angle_alpha   90.00
_cell.angle_beta   90.00
_cell.angle_gamma   90.00
#
_symmetry.space_group_name_H-M   'P 1'
#
loop_
_entity.id
_entity.type
_entity.pdbx_description
1 polymer ?
#
loop_
_entity_poly.entity_id
_entity_poly.type
_entity_poly.pdbx_seq_one_letter_code
_entity_poly.pdbx_strand_id
1 'polypeptide(L)'
;MPPTQAESVIRSIIREIGQECAAHGEIVSETLIAFMVKAVVLDPSNGFNMDRTLMKSDVQNLVQLCMTRLLDTKNPSLDTIKMQVYFDMNYTNRVEFLEEHHRVLESRLGSVTREITDNRACAKEELESLYRKIISYVLLRSGLGSPTDIKTVREVTAALQSVFPQAELGTFLTLSKKDKERQLKELTMIVTGIRLFNRDCGKGGEGVDDLPAVLHVAIPATMQHIDYQLETARSQVYRYTAILEKAANDPL
;
A
#
# COMPACT_ATOMS: atom_id res chain seq x y z
N MET A 1 21.61 0.70 8.96
CA MET A 1 22.84 1.52 9.00
C MET A 1 22.61 2.68 9.95
N PRO A 2 23.63 3.15 10.71
CA PRO A 2 23.51 4.40 11.46
C PRO A 2 23.28 5.56 10.48
N PRO A 3 22.45 6.56 10.83
CA PRO A 3 22.18 7.68 9.95
C PRO A 3 23.47 8.46 9.69
N THR A 4 23.62 8.95 8.46
CA THR A 4 24.79 9.77 8.10
C THR A 4 24.78 11.08 8.88
N GLN A 5 25.95 11.70 9.05
CA GLN A 5 26.05 13.00 9.76
C GLN A 5 25.15 14.08 9.13
N ALA A 6 24.89 14.00 7.82
CA ALA A 6 23.96 14.89 7.13
C ALA A 6 22.50 14.62 7.52
N GLU A 7 22.09 13.35 7.63
CA GLU A 7 20.73 12.98 8.04
C GLU A 7 20.40 13.41 9.47
N SER A 8 21.37 13.34 10.39
CA SER A 8 21.17 13.79 11.78
C SER A 8 21.00 15.32 11.87
N VAL A 9 21.75 16.08 11.07
CA VAL A 9 21.62 17.54 10.97
C VAL A 9 20.25 17.92 10.39
N ILE A 10 19.84 17.30 9.28
CA ILE A 10 18.53 17.57 8.65
C ILE A 10 17.38 17.27 9.62
N ARG A 11 17.45 16.14 10.35
CA ARG A 11 16.42 15.81 11.35
C ARG A 11 16.35 16.84 12.48
N SER A 12 17.48 17.40 12.92
CA SER A 12 17.50 18.47 13.90
C SER A 12 16.83 19.74 13.37
N ILE A 13 17.10 20.10 12.12
CA ILE A 13 16.51 21.28 11.46
C ILE A 13 15.00 21.13 11.33
N ILE A 14 14.51 19.96 10.91
CA ILE A 14 13.07 19.68 10.80
C ILE A 14 12.38 19.86 12.15
N ARG A 15 12.98 19.35 13.23
CA ARG A 15 12.43 19.48 14.58
C ARG A 15 12.42 20.93 15.06
N GLU A 16 13.47 21.69 14.80
CA GLU A 16 13.58 23.12 15.15
C GLU A 16 12.48 23.94 14.46
N ILE A 17 12.31 23.76 13.15
CA ILE A 17 11.24 24.42 12.39
C ILE A 17 9.85 24.04 12.92
N GLY A 18 9.63 22.77 13.26
CA GLY A 18 8.35 22.31 13.81
C GLY A 18 8.02 22.94 15.16
N GLN A 19 9.01 23.10 16.03
CA GLN A 19 8.85 23.78 17.33
C GLN A 19 8.54 25.27 17.14
N GLU A 20 9.25 25.94 16.24
CA GLU A 20 9.03 27.34 15.91
C GLU A 20 7.64 27.57 15.29
N CYS A 21 7.20 26.72 14.35
CA CYS A 21 5.83 26.80 13.79
C CYS A 21 4.77 26.67 14.88
N ALA A 22 4.94 25.70 15.78
CA ALA A 22 4.01 25.47 16.89
C ALA A 22 3.97 26.67 17.86
N ALA A 23 5.11 27.32 18.11
CA ALA A 23 5.18 28.55 18.91
C ALA A 23 4.39 29.71 18.27
N HIS A 24 4.24 29.70 16.94
CA HIS A 24 3.44 30.67 16.19
C HIS A 24 1.99 30.21 15.95
N GLY A 25 1.58 29.08 16.54
CA GLY A 25 0.21 28.56 16.49
C GLY A 25 -0.10 27.64 15.30
N GLU A 26 0.89 27.33 14.47
CA GLU A 26 0.72 26.46 13.28
C GLU A 26 1.28 25.06 13.55
N ILE A 27 0.43 24.04 13.42
CA ILE A 27 0.85 22.64 13.57
C ILE A 27 1.17 22.09 12.18
N VAL A 28 2.45 21.85 11.94
CA VAL A 28 2.96 21.39 10.65
C VAL A 28 3.56 19.98 10.78
N SER A 29 3.26 19.09 9.84
CA SER A 29 3.83 17.73 9.83
C SER A 29 5.33 17.74 9.50
N GLU A 30 6.09 16.81 10.08
CA GLU A 30 7.52 16.66 9.78
C GLU A 30 7.77 16.44 8.28
N THR A 31 6.87 15.75 7.58
CA THR A 31 6.96 15.52 6.14
C THR A 31 6.81 16.81 5.33
N LEU A 32 5.87 17.69 5.71
CA LEU A 32 5.71 18.98 5.04
C LEU A 32 6.93 19.87 5.28
N ILE A 33 7.48 19.87 6.50
CA ILE A 33 8.71 20.60 6.83
C ILE A 33 9.89 20.07 6.02
N ALA A 34 10.06 18.74 5.94
CA ALA A 34 11.13 18.13 5.15
C ALA A 34 11.04 18.49 3.67
N PHE A 35 9.83 18.50 3.11
CA PHE A 35 9.60 18.95 1.74
C PHE A 35 9.94 20.44 1.57
N MET A 36 9.52 21.29 2.51
CA MET A 36 9.83 22.73 2.46
C MET A 36 11.33 22.99 2.51
N VAL A 37 12.06 22.32 3.40
CA VAL A 37 13.52 22.37 3.48
C VAL A 37 14.15 22.02 2.14
N LYS A 38 13.70 20.92 1.52
CA LYS A 38 14.19 20.51 0.19
C LYS A 38 13.87 21.57 -0.87
N ALA A 39 12.66 22.11 -0.90
CA ALA A 39 12.26 23.14 -1.86
C ALA A 39 13.09 24.43 -1.71
N VAL A 40 13.35 24.88 -0.48
CA VAL A 40 14.17 26.06 -0.20
C VAL A 40 15.63 25.85 -0.63
N VAL A 41 16.20 24.67 -0.37
CA VAL A 41 17.59 24.34 -0.75
C VAL A 41 17.76 24.21 -2.27
N LEU A 42 16.76 23.67 -2.97
CA LEU A 42 16.81 23.48 -4.43
C LEU A 42 16.53 24.75 -5.23
N ASP A 43 15.96 25.77 -4.61
CA ASP A 43 15.64 27.04 -5.25
C ASP A 43 16.92 27.88 -5.47
N PRO A 44 17.35 28.11 -6.73
CA PRO A 44 18.59 28.82 -7.02
C PRO A 44 18.64 30.25 -6.48
N SER A 45 17.48 30.89 -6.27
CA SER A 45 17.45 32.26 -5.73
C SER A 45 17.91 32.34 -4.27
N ASN A 46 17.85 31.23 -3.53
CA ASN A 46 18.23 31.19 -2.12
C ASN A 46 19.74 30.98 -1.91
N GLY A 47 20.50 30.70 -2.99
CA GLY A 47 21.96 30.69 -2.97
C GLY A 47 22.61 29.51 -2.22
N PHE A 48 21.86 28.44 -1.92
CA PHE A 48 22.42 27.23 -1.31
C PHE A 48 23.25 26.45 -2.33
N ASN A 49 24.43 25.99 -1.92
CA ASN A 49 25.31 25.16 -2.74
C ASN A 49 25.33 23.72 -2.22
N MET A 50 24.86 22.76 -3.03
CA MET A 50 24.74 21.35 -2.64
C MET A 50 26.09 20.64 -2.44
N ASP A 51 27.19 21.21 -2.95
CA ASP A 51 28.54 20.64 -2.88
C ASP A 51 29.35 21.16 -1.68
N ARG A 52 28.78 22.07 -0.87
CA ARG A 52 29.43 22.64 0.31
C ARG A 52 28.77 22.18 1.61
N THR A 53 29.58 21.98 2.65
CA THR A 53 29.10 21.71 4.00
C THR A 53 28.34 22.93 4.55
N LEU A 54 27.13 22.72 5.06
CA LEU A 54 26.32 23.76 5.68
C LEU A 54 27.01 24.32 6.93
N MET A 55 27.22 25.63 6.97
CA MET A 55 27.66 26.34 8.16
C MET A 55 26.48 26.67 9.07
N LYS A 56 26.75 27.05 10.32
CA LYS A 56 25.71 27.44 11.29
C LYS A 56 24.84 28.60 10.79
N SER A 57 25.44 29.56 10.07
CA SER A 57 24.72 30.66 9.42
C SER A 57 23.76 30.18 8.34
N ASP A 58 24.16 29.18 7.56
CA ASP A 58 23.35 28.62 6.47
C ASP A 58 22.14 27.90 7.03
N VAL A 59 22.31 27.19 8.16
CA VAL A 59 21.21 26.55 8.89
C VAL A 59 20.21 27.58 9.41
N GLN A 60 20.67 28.67 10.02
CA GLN A 60 19.78 29.74 10.50
C GLN A 60 19.01 30.40 9.35
N ASN A 61 19.68 30.68 8.23
CA ASN A 61 19.04 31.21 7.04
C ASN A 61 17.99 30.25 6.47
N LEU A 62 18.31 28.95 6.40
CA LEU A 62 17.39 27.91 5.96
C LEU A 62 16.14 27.82 6.84
N VAL A 63 16.31 27.83 8.17
CA VAL A 63 15.19 27.84 9.12
C VAL A 63 14.31 29.07 8.88
N GLN A 64 14.91 30.26 8.77
CA GLN A 64 14.16 31.51 8.55
C GLN A 64 13.37 31.50 7.23
N LEU A 65 13.98 31.04 6.13
CA LEU A 65 13.31 30.92 4.83
C LEU A 65 12.15 29.92 4.88
N CYS A 66 12.34 28.77 5.54
CA CYS A 66 11.28 27.78 5.72
C CYS A 66 10.14 28.33 6.58
N MET A 67 10.44 28.98 7.70
CA MET A 67 9.46 29.61 8.58
C MET A 67 8.63 30.66 7.85
N THR A 68 9.29 31.51 7.05
CA THR A 68 8.60 32.54 6.25
C THR A 68 7.58 31.91 5.29
N ARG A 69 7.94 30.81 4.62
CA ARG A 69 7.04 30.11 3.69
C ARG A 69 5.95 29.30 4.39
N LEU A 70 6.23 28.69 5.54
CA LEU A 70 5.29 27.84 6.28
C LEU A 70 4.24 28.64 7.05
N LEU A 71 4.60 29.83 7.54
CA LEU A 71 3.67 30.71 8.25
C LEU A 71 2.82 31.59 7.32
N ASP A 72 3.17 31.68 6.03
CA ASP A 72 2.38 32.40 5.03
C ASP A 72 1.16 31.58 4.58
N THR A 73 0.21 31.39 5.50
CA THR A 73 -0.99 30.54 5.32
C THR A 73 -1.97 31.08 4.28
N LYS A 74 -1.77 32.31 3.80
CA LYS A 74 -2.59 32.91 2.73
C LYS A 74 -1.97 32.71 1.35
N ASN A 75 -0.77 32.15 1.26
CA ASN A 75 -0.06 31.96 0.01
C ASN A 75 -0.50 30.68 -0.71
N PRO A 76 -1.06 30.78 -1.93
CA PRO A 76 -1.51 29.61 -2.68
C PRO A 76 -0.39 28.59 -2.97
N SER A 77 0.88 29.02 -2.97
CA SER A 77 2.01 28.10 -3.15
C SER A 77 2.14 27.11 -1.99
N LEU A 78 1.86 27.53 -0.76
CA LEU A 78 1.90 26.64 0.40
C LEU A 78 0.79 25.58 0.33
N ASP A 79 -0.41 25.97 -0.11
CA ASP A 79 -1.52 25.02 -0.30
C ASP A 79 -1.22 24.02 -1.43
N THR A 80 -0.58 24.48 -2.51
CA THR A 80 -0.12 23.60 -3.59
C THR A 80 0.91 22.59 -3.07
N ILE A 81 1.86 23.02 -2.24
CA ILE A 81 2.84 22.12 -1.62
C ILE A 81 2.16 21.13 -0.67
N LYS A 82 1.20 21.58 0.16
CA LYS A 82 0.41 20.70 1.03
C LYS A 82 -0.32 19.63 0.23
N MET A 83 -0.91 19.99 -0.91
CA MET A 83 -1.55 19.04 -1.83
C MET A 83 -0.57 18.02 -2.40
N GLN A 84 0.62 18.46 -2.82
CA GLN A 84 1.67 17.56 -3.34
C GLN A 84 2.15 16.58 -2.25
N VAL A 85 2.47 17.08 -1.06
CA VAL A 85 2.88 16.24 0.07
C VAL A 85 1.77 15.27 0.47
N TYR A 86 0.52 15.72 0.48
CA TYR A 86 -0.61 14.84 0.73
C TYR A 86 -0.70 13.72 -0.32
N PHE A 87 -0.55 14.05 -1.60
CA PHE A 87 -0.56 13.06 -2.66
C PHE A 87 0.60 12.06 -2.50
N ASP A 88 1.82 12.54 -2.30
CA ASP A 88 3.01 11.68 -2.14
C ASP A 88 2.91 10.76 -0.90
N MET A 89 2.28 11.22 0.18
CA MET A 89 2.10 10.42 1.40
C MET A 89 1.00 9.37 1.29
N ASN A 90 -0.07 9.65 0.52
CA ASN A 90 -1.27 8.81 0.48
C ASN A 90 -1.37 7.97 -0.79
N TYR A 91 -0.67 8.35 -1.86
CA TYR A 91 -0.62 7.59 -3.09
C TYR A 91 0.49 6.54 -3.01
N THR A 92 0.14 5.36 -2.51
CA THR A 92 1.04 4.20 -2.56
C THR A 92 1.21 3.74 -3.99
N ASN A 93 2.44 3.50 -4.41
CA ASN A 93 2.67 2.97 -5.74
C ASN A 93 2.03 1.56 -5.86
N ARG A 94 1.61 1.17 -7.07
CA ARG A 94 0.92 -0.13 -7.27
C ARG A 94 1.76 -1.33 -6.81
N VAL A 95 3.08 -1.27 -6.97
CA VAL A 95 4.01 -2.35 -6.59
C VAL A 95 4.07 -2.48 -5.08
N GLU A 96 4.32 -1.39 -4.36
CA GLU A 96 4.33 -1.30 -2.90
C GLU A 96 3.00 -1.76 -2.30
N PHE A 97 1.89 -1.34 -2.90
CA PHE A 97 0.56 -1.78 -2.47
C PHE A 97 0.42 -3.31 -2.57
N LEU A 98 0.83 -3.90 -3.70
CA LEU A 98 0.78 -5.35 -3.90
C LEU A 98 1.75 -6.10 -2.98
N GLU A 99 2.95 -5.58 -2.76
CA GLU A 99 3.94 -6.14 -1.84
C GLU A 99 3.43 -6.13 -0.40
N GLU A 100 2.86 -5.01 0.04
CA GLU A 100 2.27 -4.87 1.37
C GLU A 100 1.08 -5.83 1.55
N HIS A 101 0.21 -5.93 0.54
CA HIS A 101 -0.89 -6.88 0.55
C HIS A 101 -0.39 -8.34 0.70
N HIS A 102 0.62 -8.75 -0.08
CA HIS A 102 1.23 -10.07 0.07
C HIS A 102 1.87 -10.27 1.44
N ARG A 103 2.57 -9.26 1.97
CA ARG A 103 3.20 -9.31 3.29
C ARG A 103 2.16 -9.52 4.39
N VAL A 104 1.06 -8.79 4.35
CA VAL A 104 -0.04 -8.92 5.31
C VAL A 104 -0.70 -10.29 5.20
N LEU A 105 -0.95 -10.78 3.99
CA LEU A 105 -1.51 -12.11 3.78
C LEU A 105 -0.61 -13.21 4.35
N GLU A 106 0.68 -13.19 4.04
CA GLU A 106 1.65 -14.17 4.55
C GLU A 106 1.79 -14.09 6.08
N SER A 107 1.74 -12.87 6.65
CA SER A 107 1.74 -12.67 8.11
C SER A 107 0.52 -13.33 8.77
N ARG A 108 -0.68 -13.13 8.21
CA ARG A 108 -1.93 -13.73 8.71
C ARG A 108 -1.93 -15.25 8.58
N LEU A 109 -1.34 -15.79 7.51
CA LEU A 109 -1.23 -17.23 7.29
C LEU A 109 -0.09 -17.89 8.09
N GLY A 110 0.76 -17.11 8.78
CA GLY A 110 1.96 -17.61 9.43
C GLY A 110 1.69 -18.70 10.47
N SER A 111 0.61 -18.60 11.26
CA SER A 111 0.23 -19.62 12.24
C SER A 111 -0.16 -20.94 11.56
N VAL A 112 -1.11 -20.88 10.62
CA VAL A 112 -1.60 -22.04 9.87
C VAL A 112 -0.47 -22.71 9.09
N THR A 113 0.41 -21.92 8.48
CA THR A 113 1.58 -22.43 7.75
C THR A 113 2.48 -23.24 8.68
N ARG A 114 2.83 -22.69 9.85
CA ARG A 114 3.68 -23.39 10.84
C ARG A 114 3.02 -24.67 11.34
N GLU A 115 1.72 -24.63 11.63
CA GLU A 115 0.98 -25.82 12.06
C GLU A 115 1.00 -26.97 11.04
N ILE A 116 1.10 -26.66 9.76
CA ILE A 116 1.22 -27.64 8.67
C ILE A 116 2.68 -28.08 8.51
N THR A 117 3.63 -27.14 8.45
CA THR A 117 5.04 -27.45 8.15
C THR A 117 5.73 -28.21 9.27
N ASP A 118 5.39 -27.88 10.51
CA ASP A 118 6.00 -28.42 11.72
C ASP A 118 5.28 -29.70 12.17
N ASN A 119 4.18 -30.07 11.50
CA ASN A 119 3.41 -31.29 11.76
C ASN A 119 4.25 -32.57 11.56
N ARG A 120 3.97 -33.57 12.40
CA ARG A 120 4.61 -34.89 12.41
C ARG A 120 3.58 -36.01 12.54
N ALA A 121 2.41 -35.84 11.91
CA ALA A 121 1.33 -36.81 11.91
C ALA A 121 1.81 -38.18 11.42
N CYS A 122 1.44 -39.22 12.18
CA CYS A 122 1.75 -40.61 11.85
C CYS A 122 0.48 -41.47 11.84
N ALA A 123 -0.51 -41.15 12.69
CA ALA A 123 -1.78 -41.85 12.72
C ALA A 123 -2.73 -41.36 11.62
N LYS A 124 -3.67 -42.22 11.22
CA LYS A 124 -4.64 -41.91 10.16
C LYS A 124 -5.45 -40.65 10.50
N GLU A 125 -5.93 -40.54 11.73
CA GLU A 125 -6.72 -39.41 12.21
C GLU A 125 -5.90 -38.10 12.19
N GLU A 126 -4.61 -38.17 12.49
CA GLU A 126 -3.69 -37.03 12.44
C GLU A 126 -3.43 -36.58 10.99
N LEU A 127 -3.30 -37.52 10.07
CA LEU A 127 -3.15 -37.23 8.63
C LEU A 127 -4.43 -36.60 8.06
N GLU A 128 -5.61 -37.09 8.44
CA GLU A 128 -6.88 -36.46 8.07
C GLU A 128 -7.00 -35.03 8.60
N SER A 129 -6.59 -34.80 9.85
CA SER A 129 -6.52 -33.47 10.45
C SER A 129 -5.54 -32.56 9.70
N LEU A 130 -4.36 -33.05 9.36
CA LEU A 130 -3.37 -32.31 8.57
C LEU A 130 -3.93 -31.93 7.19
N TYR A 131 -4.63 -32.85 6.52
CA TYR A 131 -5.25 -32.59 5.23
C TYR A 131 -6.31 -31.47 5.32
N ARG A 132 -7.13 -31.46 6.38
CA ARG A 132 -8.09 -30.37 6.64
C ARG A 132 -7.38 -29.03 6.84
N LYS A 133 -6.23 -29.00 7.53
CA LYS A 133 -5.44 -27.77 7.65
C LYS A 133 -4.90 -27.27 6.32
N ILE A 134 -4.45 -28.18 5.44
CA ILE A 134 -4.02 -27.82 4.08
C ILE A 134 -5.18 -27.22 3.27
N ILE A 135 -6.38 -27.82 3.35
CA ILE A 135 -7.59 -27.27 2.71
C ILE A 135 -7.88 -25.85 3.21
N SER A 136 -7.86 -25.64 4.53
CA SER A 136 -8.05 -24.32 5.14
C SER A 136 -6.99 -23.32 4.68
N TYR A 137 -5.72 -23.74 4.60
CA TYR A 137 -4.65 -22.90 4.08
C TYR A 137 -4.90 -22.47 2.63
N VAL A 138 -5.25 -23.42 1.75
CA VAL A 138 -5.53 -23.14 0.33
C VAL A 138 -6.70 -22.17 0.18
N LEU A 139 -7.76 -22.34 0.98
CA LEU A 139 -8.89 -21.42 1.03
C LEU A 139 -8.49 -20.01 1.45
N LEU A 140 -7.84 -19.89 2.62
CA LEU A 140 -7.46 -18.59 3.18
C LEU A 140 -6.45 -17.86 2.28
N ARG A 141 -5.55 -18.59 1.62
CA ARG A 141 -4.54 -18.00 0.73
C ARG A 141 -5.08 -17.62 -0.64
N SER A 142 -6.01 -18.41 -1.20
CA SER A 142 -6.64 -18.08 -2.48
C SER A 142 -7.61 -16.90 -2.35
N GLY A 143 -8.21 -16.71 -1.17
CA GLY A 143 -9.23 -15.67 -0.96
C GLY A 143 -10.57 -15.96 -1.67
N LEU A 144 -10.73 -17.15 -2.24
CA LEU A 144 -11.91 -17.54 -3.03
C LEU A 144 -12.92 -18.32 -2.18
N GLY A 145 -13.43 -17.68 -1.13
CA GLY A 145 -14.45 -18.25 -0.24
C GLY A 145 -13.95 -18.51 1.18
N SER A 146 -14.78 -19.18 1.98
CA SER A 146 -14.56 -19.33 3.42
C SER A 146 -14.33 -20.78 3.84
N PRO A 147 -13.39 -21.07 4.76
CA PRO A 147 -13.28 -22.36 5.44
C PRO A 147 -14.53 -22.78 6.22
N THR A 148 -15.45 -21.85 6.49
CA THR A 148 -16.73 -22.14 7.16
C THR A 148 -17.86 -22.52 6.20
N ASP A 149 -17.71 -22.27 4.89
CA ASP A 149 -18.70 -22.67 3.90
C ASP A 149 -18.43 -24.10 3.39
N ILE A 150 -19.37 -24.99 3.67
CA ILE A 150 -19.29 -26.42 3.36
C ILE A 150 -19.16 -26.64 1.84
N LYS A 151 -19.85 -25.84 1.02
CA LYS A 151 -19.80 -26.00 -0.44
C LYS A 151 -18.42 -25.64 -0.98
N THR A 152 -17.91 -24.48 -0.60
CA THR A 152 -16.55 -24.04 -0.97
C THR A 152 -15.50 -25.07 -0.48
N VAL A 153 -15.61 -25.56 0.75
CA VAL A 153 -14.71 -26.60 1.28
C VAL A 153 -14.77 -27.89 0.44
N ARG A 154 -15.95 -28.33 0.01
CA ARG A 154 -16.10 -29.52 -0.85
C ARG A 154 -15.45 -29.34 -2.21
N GLU A 155 -15.63 -28.18 -2.85
CA GLU A 155 -14.98 -27.89 -4.14
C GLU A 155 -13.46 -27.89 -4.03
N VAL A 156 -12.92 -27.23 -2.99
CA VAL A 156 -11.47 -27.19 -2.73
C VAL A 156 -10.95 -28.58 -2.41
N THR A 157 -11.69 -29.37 -1.64
CA THR A 157 -11.30 -30.75 -1.32
C THR A 157 -11.22 -31.60 -2.60
N ALA A 158 -12.22 -31.52 -3.48
CA ALA A 158 -12.23 -32.27 -4.73
C ALA A 158 -11.08 -31.84 -5.66
N ALA A 159 -10.85 -30.53 -5.79
CA ALA A 159 -9.75 -29.99 -6.58
C ALA A 159 -8.38 -30.39 -6.00
N LEU A 160 -8.19 -30.28 -4.69
CA LEU A 160 -6.96 -30.69 -4.03
C LEU A 160 -6.72 -32.19 -4.17
N GLN A 161 -7.74 -33.04 -3.98
CA GLN A 161 -7.62 -34.49 -4.14
C GLN A 161 -7.22 -34.90 -5.56
N SER A 162 -7.60 -34.13 -6.59
CA SER A 162 -7.24 -34.42 -7.97
C SER A 162 -5.74 -34.25 -8.29
N VAL A 163 -5.02 -33.44 -7.50
CA VAL A 163 -3.59 -33.13 -7.73
C VAL A 163 -2.70 -33.50 -6.55
N PHE A 164 -3.27 -33.66 -5.37
CA PHE A 164 -2.60 -34.03 -4.13
C PHE A 164 -3.52 -34.93 -3.28
N PRO A 165 -3.61 -36.23 -3.63
CA PRO A 165 -4.36 -37.21 -2.85
C PRO A 165 -3.81 -37.35 -1.43
N GLN A 166 -4.63 -37.82 -0.48
CA GLN A 166 -4.20 -38.03 0.91
C GLN A 166 -3.01 -38.99 1.04
N ALA A 167 -2.84 -39.93 0.09
CA ALA A 167 -1.70 -40.84 0.05
C ALA A 167 -0.35 -40.09 -0.08
N GLU A 168 -0.34 -38.90 -0.66
CA GLU A 168 0.87 -38.08 -0.85
C GLU A 168 1.30 -37.32 0.42
N LEU A 169 0.50 -37.37 1.50
CA LEU A 169 0.86 -36.74 2.78
C LEU A 169 2.14 -37.34 3.38
N GLY A 170 2.38 -38.63 3.16
CA GLY A 170 3.62 -39.28 3.60
C GLY A 170 4.85 -38.62 2.97
N THR A 171 4.84 -38.46 1.64
CA THR A 171 5.89 -37.75 0.89
C THR A 171 6.02 -36.31 1.35
N PHE A 172 4.90 -35.58 1.46
CA PHE A 172 4.88 -34.20 1.94
C PHE A 172 5.57 -34.03 3.30
N LEU A 173 5.31 -34.93 4.26
CA LEU A 173 5.86 -34.85 5.61
C LEU A 173 7.39 -34.98 5.66
N THR A 174 8.00 -35.68 4.69
CA THR A 174 9.46 -35.85 4.58
C THR A 174 10.20 -34.61 4.07
N LEU A 175 9.48 -33.66 3.46
CA LEU A 175 10.07 -32.46 2.90
C LEU A 175 10.63 -31.51 3.97
N SER A 176 11.60 -30.68 3.57
CA SER A 176 12.07 -29.58 4.42
C SER A 176 10.96 -28.56 4.64
N LYS A 177 11.04 -27.76 5.72
CA LYS A 177 10.06 -26.70 6.01
C LYS A 177 9.87 -25.75 4.82
N LYS A 178 10.98 -25.32 4.20
CA LYS A 178 10.97 -24.42 3.03
C LYS A 178 10.28 -25.07 1.83
N ASP A 179 10.49 -26.37 1.61
CA ASP A 179 9.87 -27.10 0.50
C ASP A 179 8.38 -27.33 0.75
N LYS A 180 7.97 -27.62 1.99
CA LYS A 180 6.55 -27.69 2.39
C LYS A 180 5.85 -26.34 2.13
N GLU A 181 6.47 -25.23 2.55
CA GLU A 181 5.94 -23.89 2.29
C GLU A 181 5.78 -23.63 0.79
N ARG A 182 6.78 -23.94 -0.02
CA ARG A 182 6.71 -23.80 -1.49
C ARG A 182 5.58 -24.66 -2.08
N GLN A 183 5.51 -25.93 -1.68
CA GLN A 183 4.47 -26.85 -2.19
C GLN A 183 3.06 -26.38 -1.82
N LEU A 184 2.85 -25.84 -0.62
CA LEU A 184 1.56 -25.26 -0.23
C LEU A 184 1.15 -24.09 -1.14
N LYS A 185 2.11 -23.24 -1.51
CA LYS A 185 1.87 -22.12 -2.45
C LYS A 185 1.50 -22.63 -3.83
N GLU A 186 2.23 -23.63 -4.34
CA GLU A 186 1.97 -24.27 -5.63
C GLU A 186 0.59 -24.95 -5.67
N LEU A 187 0.27 -25.75 -4.64
CA LEU A 187 -1.04 -26.38 -4.50
C LEU A 187 -2.17 -25.35 -4.46
N THR A 188 -1.95 -24.21 -3.79
CA THR A 188 -2.93 -23.11 -3.79
C THR A 188 -3.17 -22.59 -5.21
N MET A 189 -2.12 -22.36 -6.00
CA MET A 189 -2.25 -21.88 -7.38
C MET A 189 -2.98 -22.89 -8.27
N ILE A 190 -2.61 -24.16 -8.19
CA ILE A 190 -3.20 -25.23 -9.00
C ILE A 190 -4.68 -25.41 -8.65
N VAL A 191 -5.01 -25.54 -7.36
CA VAL A 191 -6.39 -25.69 -6.89
C VAL A 191 -7.24 -24.48 -7.26
N THR A 192 -6.68 -23.26 -7.12
CA THR A 192 -7.36 -22.03 -7.56
C THR A 192 -7.68 -22.08 -9.05
N GLY A 193 -6.72 -22.47 -9.90
CA GLY A 193 -6.94 -22.62 -11.34
C GLY A 193 -8.03 -23.64 -11.68
N ILE A 194 -8.04 -24.80 -11.02
CA ILE A 194 -9.08 -25.83 -11.20
C ILE A 194 -10.46 -25.28 -10.82
N ARG A 195 -10.57 -24.54 -9.71
CA ARG A 195 -11.84 -23.96 -9.28
C ARG A 195 -12.35 -22.89 -10.24
N LEU A 196 -11.48 -22.04 -10.75
CA LEU A 196 -11.82 -21.05 -11.79
C LEU A 196 -12.30 -21.74 -13.08
N PHE A 197 -11.62 -22.80 -13.49
CA PHE A 197 -12.04 -23.60 -14.65
C PHE A 197 -13.39 -24.28 -14.45
N ASN A 198 -13.63 -24.88 -13.27
CA ASN A 198 -14.90 -25.51 -12.94
C ASN A 198 -16.05 -24.50 -12.87
N ARG A 199 -15.78 -23.27 -12.41
CA ARG A 199 -16.72 -22.16 -12.48
C ARG A 199 -17.09 -21.83 -13.92
N ASP A 200 -16.10 -21.66 -14.79
CA ASP A 200 -16.32 -21.36 -16.21
C ASP A 200 -17.14 -22.46 -16.91
N CYS A 201 -16.92 -23.72 -16.52
CA CYS A 201 -17.72 -24.86 -16.99
C CYS A 201 -19.13 -24.97 -16.38
N GLY A 202 -19.52 -24.08 -15.46
CA GLY A 202 -20.79 -24.13 -14.73
C GLY A 202 -20.93 -25.30 -13.75
N LYS A 203 -19.81 -25.88 -13.30
CA LYS A 203 -19.76 -27.07 -12.42
C LYS A 203 -19.30 -26.76 -10.99
N GLY A 204 -19.14 -25.49 -10.65
CA GLY A 204 -18.70 -25.02 -9.34
C GLY A 204 -18.49 -23.51 -9.33
N GLY A 205 -17.63 -23.02 -8.44
CA GLY A 205 -17.33 -21.61 -8.30
C GLY A 205 -18.06 -20.93 -7.16
N GLU A 206 -18.59 -21.70 -6.20
CA GLU A 206 -19.16 -21.13 -4.98
C GLU A 206 -18.11 -20.27 -4.26
N GLY A 207 -18.49 -19.05 -3.86
CA GLY A 207 -17.58 -18.09 -3.22
C GLY A 207 -16.53 -17.46 -4.13
N VAL A 208 -16.59 -17.67 -5.45
CA VAL A 208 -15.74 -16.95 -6.43
C VAL A 208 -16.52 -15.78 -7.01
N ASP A 209 -16.08 -14.56 -6.73
CA ASP A 209 -16.75 -13.36 -7.22
C ASP A 209 -16.71 -13.24 -8.75
N ASP A 210 -17.80 -12.70 -9.31
CA ASP A 210 -17.85 -12.33 -10.72
C ASP A 210 -17.17 -10.98 -10.97
N LEU A 211 -15.84 -11.00 -10.88
CA LEU A 211 -15.01 -9.82 -11.06
C LEU A 211 -15.30 -9.10 -12.40
N PRO A 212 -15.46 -9.78 -13.56
CA PRO A 212 -15.91 -9.14 -14.78
C PRO A 212 -17.21 -8.34 -14.65
N ALA A 213 -18.25 -8.92 -14.03
CA ALA A 213 -19.52 -8.22 -13.84
C ALA A 213 -19.40 -7.05 -12.86
N VAL A 214 -18.67 -7.24 -11.76
CA VAL A 214 -18.39 -6.18 -10.78
C VAL A 214 -17.65 -5.02 -11.45
N LEU A 215 -16.61 -5.31 -12.24
CA LEU A 215 -15.83 -4.30 -12.95
C LEU A 215 -16.63 -3.60 -14.04
N HIS A 216 -17.51 -4.31 -14.74
CA HIS A 216 -18.40 -3.72 -15.75
C HIS A 216 -19.29 -2.62 -15.15
N VAL A 217 -19.66 -2.72 -13.87
CA VAL A 217 -20.42 -1.68 -13.16
C VAL A 217 -19.50 -0.64 -12.52
N ALA A 218 -18.44 -1.08 -11.84
CA ALA A 218 -17.58 -0.21 -11.06
C ALA A 218 -16.74 0.74 -11.92
N ILE A 219 -16.25 0.30 -13.09
CA ILE A 219 -15.42 1.13 -13.96
C ILE A 219 -16.21 2.34 -14.49
N PRO A 220 -17.38 2.18 -15.14
CA PRO A 220 -18.13 3.34 -15.62
C PRO A 220 -18.55 4.29 -14.50
N ALA A 221 -18.97 3.77 -13.35
CA ALA A 221 -19.35 4.60 -12.20
C ALA A 221 -18.16 5.43 -11.69
N THR A 222 -16.98 4.81 -11.59
CA THR A 222 -15.75 5.49 -11.17
C THR A 222 -15.31 6.53 -12.20
N MET A 223 -15.37 6.19 -13.50
CA MET A 223 -15.04 7.13 -14.58
C MET A 223 -15.97 8.35 -14.57
N GLN A 224 -17.29 8.14 -14.44
CA GLN A 224 -18.25 9.25 -14.34
C GLN A 224 -17.96 10.13 -13.12
N HIS A 225 -17.58 9.53 -11.98
CA HIS A 225 -17.20 10.30 -10.81
C HIS A 225 -15.93 11.14 -11.07
N ILE A 226 -14.91 10.55 -11.70
CA ILE A 226 -13.69 11.27 -12.08
C ILE A 226 -14.00 12.42 -13.03
N ASP A 227 -14.80 12.18 -14.07
CA ASP A 227 -15.19 13.21 -15.05
C ASP A 227 -15.93 14.36 -14.36
N TYR A 228 -16.83 14.06 -13.44
CA TYR A 228 -17.53 15.06 -12.63
C TYR A 228 -16.59 15.89 -11.76
N GLN A 229 -15.62 15.25 -11.09
CA GLN A 229 -14.63 15.95 -10.28
C GLN A 229 -13.70 16.81 -11.14
N LEU A 230 -13.31 16.32 -12.32
CA LEU A 230 -12.49 17.05 -13.27
C LEU A 230 -13.21 18.30 -13.80
N GLU A 231 -14.47 18.19 -14.18
CA GLU A 231 -15.25 19.35 -14.63
C GLU A 231 -15.47 20.37 -13.49
N THR A 232 -15.70 19.89 -12.27
CA THR A 232 -15.80 20.77 -11.09
C THR A 232 -14.49 21.52 -10.85
N ALA A 233 -13.36 20.82 -10.85
CA ALA A 233 -12.04 21.41 -10.67
C ALA A 233 -11.72 22.40 -11.81
N ARG A 234 -12.02 22.03 -13.06
CA ARG A 234 -11.84 22.88 -14.24
C ARG A 234 -12.64 24.18 -14.14
N SER A 235 -13.90 24.09 -13.73
CA SER A 235 -14.76 25.26 -13.52
C SER A 235 -14.18 26.20 -12.44
N GLN A 236 -13.67 25.65 -11.34
CA GLN A 236 -13.03 26.43 -10.29
C GLN A 236 -11.75 27.10 -10.78
N VAL A 237 -10.89 26.38 -11.50
CA VAL A 237 -9.66 26.93 -12.10
C VAL A 237 -10.00 28.11 -13.01
N TYR A 238 -10.97 27.97 -13.91
CA TYR A 238 -11.39 29.08 -14.78
C TYR A 238 -11.88 30.30 -14.01
N ARG A 239 -12.66 30.10 -12.94
CA ARG A 239 -13.12 31.21 -12.09
C ARG A 239 -11.96 31.90 -11.39
N TYR A 240 -11.00 31.15 -10.84
CA TYR A 240 -9.85 31.72 -10.16
C TYR A 240 -8.91 32.43 -11.12
N THR A 241 -8.64 31.86 -12.29
CA THR A 241 -7.86 32.52 -13.35
C THR A 241 -8.49 33.85 -13.76
N ALA A 242 -9.80 33.89 -14.01
CA ALA A 242 -10.49 35.13 -14.38
C ALA A 242 -10.41 36.21 -13.28
N ILE A 243 -10.50 35.82 -12.00
CA ILE A 243 -10.35 36.76 -10.88
C ILE A 243 -8.92 37.32 -10.83
N LEU A 244 -7.90 36.46 -10.98
CA LEU A 244 -6.50 36.86 -10.95
C LEU A 244 -6.14 37.76 -12.14
N GLU A 245 -6.59 37.43 -13.34
CA GLU A 245 -6.39 38.26 -14.55
C GLU A 245 -7.05 39.63 -14.39
N LYS A 246 -8.27 39.68 -13.83
CA LYS A 246 -8.94 40.96 -13.56
C LYS A 246 -8.17 41.80 -12.54
N ALA A 247 -7.70 41.19 -11.44
CA ALA A 247 -6.92 41.89 -10.43
C ALA A 247 -5.55 42.37 -10.94
N ALA A 248 -4.96 41.67 -11.92
CA ALA A 248 -3.71 42.09 -12.55
C ALA A 248 -3.91 43.27 -13.53
N ASN A 249 -5.06 43.32 -14.22
CA ASN A 249 -5.38 44.37 -15.18
C ASN A 249 -5.98 45.65 -14.53
N ASP A 250 -6.64 45.52 -13.38
CA ASP A 250 -7.11 46.63 -12.54
C ASP A 250 -6.59 46.43 -11.10
N PRO A 251 -5.34 46.83 -10.80
CA PRO A 251 -4.83 46.78 -9.44
C PRO A 251 -5.62 47.77 -8.58
N LEU A 252 -6.25 47.26 -7.52
CA LEU A 252 -6.93 48.04 -6.48
C LEU A 252 -5.98 49.02 -5.79
#